data_AF-A0A9N9N8T3-F1
#
_entry.id   AF-A0A9N9N8T3-F1
#
_cell.length_a   1.000
_cell.length_b   1.000
_cell.length_c   1.000
_cell.angle_alpha   90.00
_cell.angle_beta   90.00
_cell.angle_gamma   90.00
#
_symmetry.space_group_name_H-M   'P 1'
#
loop_
_entity.id
_entity.type
_entity.pdbx_description
1 polymer ?
#
loop_
_entity_poly.entity_id
_entity_poly.type
_entity_poly.pdbx_seq_one_letter_code
_entity_poly.pdbx_strand_id
1 'polypeptide(L)'
;MTIPEVVIFLLDVSNSMLSPANQLDTKCSCAKAGIEYFFRRCHWQTVACIAFASHCNILLEFTKYQDLLPYAFDKWEIKPGDSDRNLENAFNFAERHVIEKFGLNQACQVIMITDERSPQGHRSFKFKNPLWRTHIICMANEVNKDEDSKETNRMLQEYRNLLNRRLPFKITKNHPKGNMAFENEGAFCFISYPQTKDKIINTMDSIAEKYFLPYKSTLLCGQIFLPVVIYPTIHTIDGEDVQELVKVISIVEFVSKNSFRGEPSRYRFWIFLDDDRNDIKENYNEYFHVLWLSLRNENRIAVAWLQDNTFATIEVSTTPENRTNQTDMSVASGSYFYFTVYSRNISSDLLSSPTVKS
;
A
#
# COMPACT_ATOMS: atom_id res chain seq x y z
N MET A 1 -13.50 10.03 3.66
CA MET A 1 -13.74 9.05 2.57
C MET A 1 -12.37 8.65 2.05
N THR A 2 -11.88 7.45 2.34
CA THR A 2 -10.54 7.01 1.94
C THR A 2 -10.57 6.55 0.50
N ILE A 3 -10.01 7.36 -0.39
CA ILE A 3 -9.61 6.97 -1.74
C ILE A 3 -8.52 5.89 -1.58
N PRO A 4 -8.46 4.84 -2.42
CA PRO A 4 -7.34 3.89 -2.41
C PRO A 4 -6.02 4.65 -2.32
N GLU A 5 -5.16 4.22 -1.41
CA GLU A 5 -3.85 4.81 -1.20
C GLU A 5 -3.05 4.71 -2.51
N VAL A 6 -2.40 5.81 -2.91
CA VAL A 6 -1.56 5.83 -4.11
C VAL A 6 -0.11 5.62 -3.74
N VAL A 7 0.69 5.11 -4.67
CA VAL A 7 2.10 4.81 -4.44
C VAL A 7 2.96 5.62 -5.40
N ILE A 8 3.97 6.31 -4.87
CA ILE A 8 4.99 7.00 -5.66
C ILE A 8 6.34 6.33 -5.46
N PHE A 9 6.99 5.95 -6.55
CA PHE A 9 8.41 5.66 -6.57
C PHE A 9 9.21 6.94 -6.82
N LEU A 10 10.02 7.35 -5.86
CA LEU A 10 11.06 8.37 -6.04
C LEU A 10 12.37 7.67 -6.36
N LEU A 11 12.77 7.65 -7.62
CA LEU A 11 14.00 7.03 -8.07
C LEU A 11 15.11 8.09 -8.20
N ASP A 12 16.15 7.97 -7.38
CA ASP A 12 17.35 8.76 -7.55
C ASP A 12 18.06 8.34 -8.85
N VAL A 13 18.32 9.31 -9.71
CA VAL A 13 18.99 9.13 -11.01
C VAL A 13 20.29 9.91 -11.12
N SER A 14 20.82 10.38 -9.99
CA SER A 14 22.11 11.06 -9.93
C SER A 14 23.28 10.15 -10.34
N ASN A 15 24.42 10.76 -10.64
CA ASN A 15 25.63 10.03 -11.07
C ASN A 15 26.05 8.90 -10.11
N SER A 16 25.79 9.04 -8.80
CA SER A 16 26.06 7.98 -7.83
C SER A 16 25.22 6.72 -8.03
N MET A 17 23.99 6.86 -8.53
CA MET A 17 23.14 5.71 -8.86
C MET A 17 23.56 5.02 -10.15
N LEU A 18 24.37 5.69 -10.97
CA LEU A 18 25.02 5.09 -12.15
C LEU A 18 26.33 4.36 -11.81
N SER A 19 26.80 4.48 -10.56
CA SER A 19 27.97 3.72 -10.09
C SER A 19 27.70 2.21 -10.07
N PRO A 20 28.75 1.37 -10.16
CA PRO A 20 28.61 -0.07 -10.07
C PRO A 20 27.97 -0.49 -8.76
N ALA A 21 26.91 -1.29 -8.84
CA ALA A 21 26.33 -1.96 -7.68
C ALA A 21 27.01 -3.29 -7.38
N ASN A 22 27.49 -3.94 -8.44
CA ASN A 22 28.29 -5.15 -8.41
C ASN A 22 29.14 -5.19 -9.70
N GLN A 23 29.67 -6.36 -10.08
CA GLN A 23 30.51 -6.49 -11.28
C GLN A 23 29.74 -6.36 -12.60
N LEU A 24 28.42 -6.56 -12.60
CA LEU A 24 27.57 -6.67 -13.79
C LEU A 24 26.54 -5.55 -13.89
N ASP A 25 26.09 -5.00 -12.76
CA ASP A 25 24.96 -4.07 -12.69
C ASP A 25 25.36 -2.73 -12.05
N THR A 26 24.61 -1.68 -12.39
CA THR A 26 24.63 -0.39 -11.70
C THR A 26 23.60 -0.36 -10.58
N LYS A 27 23.72 0.58 -9.63
CA LYS A 27 22.69 0.73 -8.58
C LYS A 27 21.32 1.02 -9.17
N CYS A 28 21.28 1.85 -10.22
CA CYS A 28 20.06 2.15 -10.94
C CYS A 28 19.44 0.93 -11.63
N SER A 29 20.23 0.04 -12.25
CA SER A 29 19.67 -1.18 -12.87
C SER A 29 19.09 -2.14 -11.84
N CYS A 30 19.73 -2.28 -10.68
CA CYS A 30 19.17 -3.00 -9.54
C CYS A 30 17.87 -2.32 -9.04
N ALA A 31 17.87 -1.00 -8.87
CA ALA A 31 16.68 -0.24 -8.47
C ALA A 31 15.48 -0.49 -9.40
N LYS A 32 15.69 -0.43 -10.72
CA LYS A 32 14.66 -0.75 -11.71
C LYS A 32 14.08 -2.16 -11.52
N ALA A 33 14.94 -3.17 -11.33
CA ALA A 33 14.48 -4.54 -11.08
C ALA A 33 13.61 -4.67 -9.82
N GLY A 34 13.92 -3.92 -8.75
CA GLY A 34 13.08 -3.85 -7.55
C GLY A 34 11.70 -3.23 -7.82
N ILE A 35 11.65 -2.12 -8.56
CA ILE A 35 10.38 -1.45 -8.92
C ILE A 35 9.54 -2.37 -9.83
N GLU A 36 10.15 -3.01 -10.82
CA GLU A 36 9.50 -3.99 -11.70
C GLU A 36 8.89 -5.15 -10.90
N TYR A 37 9.63 -5.67 -9.91
CA TYR A 37 9.11 -6.70 -9.02
C TYR A 37 7.89 -6.22 -8.24
N PHE A 38 7.93 -4.99 -7.69
CA PHE A 38 6.79 -4.43 -6.96
C PHE A 38 5.54 -4.37 -7.84
N PHE A 39 5.67 -3.96 -9.10
CA PHE A 39 4.54 -3.93 -10.03
C PHE A 39 4.01 -5.34 -10.37
N ARG A 40 4.86 -6.36 -10.44
CA ARG A 40 4.33 -7.72 -10.61
C ARG A 40 3.63 -8.22 -9.34
N ARG A 41 4.13 -7.82 -8.17
CA ARG A 41 3.67 -8.32 -6.87
C ARG A 41 2.41 -7.62 -6.35
N CYS A 42 2.26 -6.33 -6.63
CA CYS A 42 1.26 -5.43 -6.02
C CYS A 42 0.28 -4.84 -7.05
N HIS A 43 -0.37 -5.70 -7.84
CA HIS A 43 -1.23 -5.32 -8.98
C HIS A 43 -2.45 -4.44 -8.65
N TRP A 44 -2.85 -4.36 -7.39
CA TRP A 44 -4.00 -3.56 -6.93
C TRP A 44 -3.69 -2.06 -6.77
N GLN A 45 -2.41 -1.69 -6.75
CA GLN A 45 -1.97 -0.35 -6.40
C GLN A 45 -2.04 0.61 -7.60
N THR A 46 -2.43 1.86 -7.32
CA THR A 46 -2.26 2.96 -8.29
C THR A 46 -0.86 3.54 -8.08
N VAL A 47 0.00 3.38 -9.08
CA VAL A 47 1.44 3.63 -8.98
C VAL A 47 1.90 4.72 -9.94
N ALA A 48 2.83 5.57 -9.50
CA ALA A 48 3.59 6.48 -10.35
C ALA A 48 5.09 6.34 -10.06
N CYS A 49 5.93 6.75 -11.01
CA CYS A 49 7.38 6.80 -10.81
C CYS A 49 7.93 8.15 -11.27
N ILE A 50 8.73 8.77 -10.41
CA ILE A 50 9.36 10.06 -10.61
C ILE A 50 10.86 9.86 -10.42
N ALA A 51 11.63 10.18 -11.45
CA ALA A 51 13.07 10.31 -11.35
C ALA A 51 13.43 11.66 -10.73
N PHE A 52 14.46 11.68 -9.88
CA PHE A 52 15.00 12.92 -9.35
C PHE A 52 16.53 12.94 -9.29
N ALA A 53 17.09 14.12 -9.55
CA ALA A 53 18.45 14.54 -9.22
C ALA A 53 18.40 16.02 -8.80
N SER A 54 18.88 16.96 -9.62
CA SER A 54 18.63 18.41 -9.43
C SER A 54 17.22 18.79 -9.89
N HIS A 55 16.73 18.10 -10.93
CA HIS A 55 15.39 18.23 -11.47
C HIS A 55 14.59 16.94 -11.27
N CYS A 56 13.26 17.07 -11.25
CA CYS A 56 12.34 15.93 -11.16
C CYS A 56 11.67 15.71 -12.51
N ASN A 57 11.59 14.45 -12.94
CA ASN A 57 10.92 14.05 -14.18
C ASN A 57 9.97 12.90 -13.90
N ILE A 58 8.74 12.99 -14.40
CA ILE A 58 7.77 11.89 -14.30
C ILE A 58 8.18 10.83 -15.33
N LEU A 59 8.61 9.68 -14.83
CA LEU A 59 8.95 8.51 -15.65
C LEU A 59 7.70 7.67 -15.98
N LEU A 60 6.74 7.70 -15.05
CA LEU A 60 5.48 7.00 -15.17
C LEU A 60 4.40 7.81 -14.44
N GLU A 61 3.39 8.24 -15.20
CA GLU A 61 2.16 8.81 -14.67
C GLU A 61 1.34 7.78 -13.90
N PHE A 62 0.51 8.24 -12.96
CA PHE A 62 -0.34 7.35 -12.16
C PHE A 62 -1.14 6.37 -13.03
N THR A 63 -0.90 5.08 -12.82
CA THR A 63 -1.54 4.00 -13.58
C THR A 63 -1.85 2.80 -12.69
N LYS A 64 -2.84 2.03 -13.12
CA LYS A 64 -3.17 0.70 -12.59
C LYS A 64 -2.80 -0.43 -13.56
N TYR A 65 -2.39 -0.09 -14.78
CA TYR A 65 -2.08 -1.05 -15.84
C TYR A 65 -0.65 -1.56 -15.71
N GLN A 66 -0.46 -2.50 -14.78
CA GLN A 66 0.88 -2.94 -14.40
C GLN A 66 1.54 -3.85 -15.46
N ASP A 67 0.74 -4.44 -16.35
CA ASP A 67 1.20 -5.28 -17.48
C ASP A 67 1.97 -4.51 -18.56
N LEU A 68 1.73 -3.19 -18.67
CA LEU A 68 2.41 -2.32 -19.63
C LEU A 68 3.71 -1.72 -19.08
N LEU A 69 3.97 -1.89 -17.78
CA LEU A 69 5.09 -1.26 -17.09
C LEU A 69 6.46 -1.78 -17.54
N PRO A 70 6.68 -3.10 -17.74
CA PRO A 70 7.98 -3.60 -18.21
C PRO A 70 8.48 -2.90 -19.49
N TYR A 71 7.59 -2.58 -20.43
CA TYR A 71 7.92 -1.88 -21.68
C TYR A 71 8.20 -0.39 -21.50
N ALA A 72 7.74 0.22 -20.39
CA ALA A 72 8.01 1.61 -20.07
C ALA A 72 9.42 1.80 -19.48
N PHE A 73 9.95 0.82 -18.73
CA PHE A 73 11.27 0.89 -18.08
C PHE A 73 12.44 0.97 -19.07
N ASP A 74 12.34 0.25 -20.19
CA ASP A 74 13.34 0.27 -21.26
C ASP A 74 13.45 1.65 -21.92
N LYS A 75 12.37 2.45 -21.84
CA LYS A 75 12.30 3.82 -22.36
C LYS A 75 12.69 4.88 -21.33
N TRP A 76 12.97 4.49 -20.08
CA TRP A 76 13.47 5.42 -19.06
C TRP A 76 14.92 5.78 -19.37
N GLU A 77 15.10 6.73 -20.29
CA GLU A 77 16.37 7.35 -20.60
C GLU A 77 16.82 8.24 -19.44
N ILE A 78 17.67 7.66 -18.59
CA ILE A 78 18.33 8.39 -17.52
C ILE A 78 19.58 9.04 -18.11
N LYS A 79 19.52 10.36 -18.30
CA LYS A 79 20.66 11.10 -18.82
C LYS A 79 21.73 11.24 -17.71
N PRO A 80 22.95 10.76 -17.92
CA PRO A 80 24.06 11.07 -17.03
C PRO A 80 24.35 12.56 -17.07
N GLY A 81 24.78 13.14 -15.94
CA GLY A 81 25.23 14.54 -15.93
C GLY A 81 24.85 15.34 -14.70
N ASP A 82 24.06 14.76 -13.79
CA ASP A 82 23.62 15.48 -12.60
C ASP A 82 24.23 14.89 -11.33
N SER A 83 25.19 15.63 -10.77
CA SER A 83 25.79 15.31 -9.48
C SER A 83 24.90 15.75 -8.32
N ASP A 84 24.00 16.71 -8.52
CA ASP A 84 23.30 17.35 -7.41
C ASP A 84 22.01 16.58 -7.12
N ARG A 85 21.88 16.12 -5.88
CA ARG A 85 20.69 15.41 -5.40
C ARG A 85 19.88 16.35 -4.53
N ASN A 86 18.75 16.83 -5.03
CA ASN A 86 17.86 17.73 -4.30
C ASN A 86 16.61 16.99 -3.81
N LEU A 87 16.72 16.42 -2.61
CA LEU A 87 15.64 15.66 -1.98
C LEU A 87 14.44 16.54 -1.58
N GLU A 88 14.69 17.79 -1.15
CA GLU A 88 13.61 18.72 -0.82
C GLU A 88 12.75 19.02 -2.06
N ASN A 89 13.38 19.25 -3.21
CA ASN A 89 12.68 19.42 -4.47
C ASN A 89 11.89 18.16 -4.84
N ALA A 90 12.48 16.97 -4.69
CA ALA A 90 11.83 15.69 -4.98
C ALA A 90 10.56 15.48 -4.15
N PHE A 91 10.61 15.76 -2.84
CA PHE A 91 9.46 15.62 -1.94
C PHE A 91 8.38 16.66 -2.27
N ASN A 92 8.76 17.92 -2.48
CA ASN A 92 7.82 18.98 -2.87
C ASN A 92 7.17 18.74 -4.25
N PHE A 93 7.91 18.10 -5.16
CA PHE A 93 7.40 17.74 -6.48
C PHE A 93 6.40 16.59 -6.39
N ALA A 94 6.75 15.51 -5.68
CA ALA A 94 5.83 14.39 -5.44
C ALA A 94 4.56 14.83 -4.72
N GLU A 95 4.69 15.71 -3.71
CA GLU A 95 3.54 16.25 -2.99
C GLU A 95 2.56 17.00 -3.92
N ARG A 96 3.09 17.94 -4.71
CA ARG A 96 2.28 18.66 -5.71
C ARG A 96 1.62 17.71 -6.70
N HIS A 97 2.36 16.72 -7.20
CA HIS A 97 1.85 15.80 -8.21
C HIS A 97 0.64 15.00 -7.71
N VAL A 98 0.65 14.51 -6.46
CA VAL A 98 -0.54 13.86 -5.88
C VAL A 98 -1.67 14.84 -5.66
N ILE A 99 -1.38 16.02 -5.08
CA ILE A 99 -2.40 17.01 -4.75
C ILE A 99 -3.13 17.49 -6.02
N GLU A 100 -2.40 17.74 -7.10
CA GLU A 100 -2.96 18.16 -8.39
C GLU A 100 -3.85 17.07 -9.00
N LYS A 101 -3.50 15.79 -8.83
CA LYS A 101 -4.26 14.66 -9.41
C LYS A 101 -5.45 14.21 -8.56
N PHE A 102 -5.30 14.18 -7.24
CA PHE A 102 -6.23 13.52 -6.31
C PHE A 102 -6.72 14.41 -5.16
N GLY A 103 -6.15 15.61 -5.00
CA GLY A 103 -6.48 16.55 -3.94
C GLY A 103 -5.66 16.34 -2.65
N LEU A 104 -5.80 17.30 -1.74
CA LEU A 104 -5.00 17.42 -0.51
C LEU A 104 -5.13 16.24 0.45
N ASN A 105 -6.29 15.57 0.45
CA ASN A 105 -6.63 14.52 1.41
C ASN A 105 -6.27 13.11 0.93
N GLN A 106 -5.67 12.97 -0.25
CA GLN A 106 -5.25 11.68 -0.77
C GLN A 106 -4.19 11.04 0.14
N ALA A 107 -4.41 9.79 0.54
CA ALA A 107 -3.39 8.99 1.22
C ALA A 107 -2.33 8.53 0.21
N CYS A 108 -1.05 8.56 0.59
CA CYS A 108 0.05 8.20 -0.29
C CYS A 108 1.15 7.46 0.48
N GLN A 109 1.70 6.41 -0.12
CA GLN A 109 2.98 5.83 0.30
C GLN A 109 4.05 6.17 -0.73
N VAL A 110 5.20 6.63 -0.25
CA VAL A 110 6.34 7.01 -1.10
C VAL A 110 7.46 6.01 -0.87
N ILE A 111 7.94 5.36 -1.91
CA ILE A 111 9.11 4.49 -1.88
C ILE A 111 10.26 5.21 -2.57
N MET A 112 11.21 5.71 -1.79
CA MET A 112 12.42 6.35 -2.28
C MET A 112 13.55 5.33 -2.39
N ILE A 113 14.19 5.27 -3.56
CA ILE A 113 15.39 4.46 -3.80
C ILE A 113 16.54 5.40 -4.12
N THR A 114 17.58 5.40 -3.29
CA THR A 114 18.69 6.36 -3.37
C THR A 114 20.02 5.72 -2.94
N ASP A 115 21.09 6.50 -3.01
CA ASP A 115 22.44 6.14 -2.64
C ASP A 115 22.78 6.52 -1.18
N GLU A 116 24.02 6.25 -0.79
CA GLU A 116 24.59 6.51 0.54
C GLU A 116 24.91 7.97 0.83
N ARG A 117 24.70 8.90 -0.09
CA ARG A 117 25.04 10.30 0.19
C ARG A 117 24.16 10.82 1.31
N SER A 118 24.75 11.58 2.22
CA SER A 118 23.99 12.20 3.31
C SER A 118 22.95 13.17 2.73
N PRO A 119 21.70 13.16 3.23
CA PRO A 119 20.73 14.21 2.94
C PRO A 119 21.14 15.49 3.69
N GLN A 120 22.25 16.12 3.30
CA GLN A 120 22.76 17.32 3.98
C GLN A 120 21.78 18.48 3.83
N GLY A 121 21.33 19.03 4.96
CA GLY A 121 20.50 20.24 5.02
C GLY A 121 20.08 20.56 6.47
N HIS A 122 20.18 21.83 6.88
CA HIS A 122 19.84 22.29 8.24
C HIS A 122 18.34 22.27 8.56
N ARG A 123 17.48 21.72 7.68
CA ARG A 123 16.04 21.60 7.89
C ARG A 123 15.60 20.20 7.51
N SER A 124 15.00 19.49 8.46
CA SER A 124 14.25 18.27 8.15
C SER A 124 13.05 18.66 7.27
N PHE A 125 13.09 18.32 5.99
CA PHE A 125 11.94 18.44 5.11
C PHE A 125 11.14 17.13 5.16
N LYS A 126 9.82 17.26 5.21
CA LYS A 126 8.84 16.18 5.32
C LYS A 126 7.65 16.51 4.45
N PHE A 127 6.85 15.50 4.09
CA PHE A 127 5.57 15.78 3.44
C PHE A 127 4.65 16.50 4.44
N LYS A 128 3.89 17.47 3.96
CA LYS A 128 2.96 18.25 4.77
C LYS A 128 1.78 17.41 5.20
N ASN A 129 1.37 16.45 4.38
CA ASN A 129 0.32 15.52 4.74
C ASN A 129 0.87 14.47 5.74
N PRO A 130 0.41 14.49 7.01
CA PRO A 130 0.95 13.60 8.02
C PRO A 130 0.51 12.14 7.82
N LEU A 131 -0.52 11.88 6.99
CA LEU A 131 -0.97 10.51 6.69
C LEU A 131 -0.08 9.82 5.66
N TRP A 132 0.82 10.55 4.99
CA TRP A 132 1.71 9.96 4.01
C TRP A 132 2.82 9.18 4.70
N ARG A 133 3.17 8.03 4.12
CA ARG A 133 4.25 7.18 4.63
C ARG A 133 5.43 7.22 3.67
N THR A 134 6.63 7.14 4.22
CA THR A 134 7.87 7.13 3.43
C THR A 134 8.63 5.85 3.71
N HIS A 135 9.02 5.15 2.65
CA HIS A 135 9.92 4.00 2.68
C HIS A 135 11.19 4.41 1.95
N ILE A 136 12.34 4.07 2.50
CA ILE A 136 13.64 4.46 1.97
C ILE A 136 14.48 3.20 1.79
N ILE A 137 14.92 2.96 0.56
CA ILE A 137 15.87 1.91 0.20
C ILE A 137 17.17 2.61 -0.17
N CYS A 138 18.18 2.48 0.68
CA CYS A 138 19.50 3.08 0.50
C CYS A 138 20.51 2.04 -0.02
N MET A 139 21.10 2.30 -1.18
CA MET A 139 22.08 1.43 -1.86
C MET A 139 23.50 1.96 -1.69
N ALA A 140 24.28 1.35 -0.80
CA ALA A 140 25.50 1.97 -0.28
C ALA A 140 26.76 1.13 -0.52
N ASN A 141 27.84 1.80 -0.96
CA ASN A 141 29.13 1.17 -1.25
C ASN A 141 30.02 0.99 -0.02
N GLU A 142 30.01 1.95 0.91
CA GLU A 142 31.07 2.09 1.93
C GLU A 142 30.66 1.78 3.38
N VAL A 143 29.47 1.23 3.63
CA VAL A 143 29.19 0.75 4.99
C VAL A 143 29.93 -0.56 5.20
N ASN A 144 31.19 -0.41 5.63
CA ASN A 144 31.92 -1.41 6.37
C ASN A 144 30.97 -1.99 7.42
N LYS A 145 31.03 -3.31 7.56
CA LYS A 145 30.21 -4.16 8.42
C LYS A 145 30.19 -3.78 9.92
N ASP A 146 30.88 -2.71 10.30
CA ASP A 146 30.77 -2.13 11.63
C ASP A 146 29.53 -1.23 11.68
N GLU A 147 28.43 -1.79 12.19
CA GLU A 147 27.27 -1.04 12.68
C GLU A 147 27.67 0.07 13.68
N ASP A 148 28.91 0.05 14.19
CA ASP A 148 29.50 1.00 15.14
C ASP A 148 30.23 2.20 14.51
N SER A 149 30.32 2.28 13.17
CA SER A 149 30.86 3.44 12.47
C SER A 149 30.03 4.70 12.79
N LYS A 150 30.67 5.75 13.33
CA LYS A 150 30.01 7.03 13.65
C LYS A 150 29.35 7.67 12.43
N GLU A 151 29.93 7.48 11.26
CA GLU A 151 29.45 8.05 10.00
C GLU A 151 28.23 7.30 9.47
N THR A 152 28.26 5.96 9.52
CA THR A 152 27.10 5.12 9.20
C THR A 152 25.93 5.47 10.11
N ASN A 153 26.17 5.55 11.43
CA ASN A 153 25.13 5.89 12.39
C ASN A 153 24.54 7.29 12.17
N ARG A 154 25.37 8.28 11.83
CA ARG A 154 24.90 9.63 11.48
C ARG A 154 24.02 9.61 10.24
N MET A 155 24.45 8.95 9.17
CA MET A 155 23.69 8.83 7.92
C MET A 155 22.35 8.12 8.13
N LEU A 156 22.35 7.02 8.90
CA LEU A 156 21.14 6.29 9.26
C LEU A 156 20.15 7.18 10.02
N GLN A 157 20.63 7.98 10.97
CA GLN A 157 19.79 8.93 11.71
C GLN A 157 19.21 10.03 10.80
N GLU A 158 20.01 10.54 9.87
CA GLU A 158 19.57 11.57 8.92
C GLU A 158 18.47 11.05 7.98
N TYR A 159 18.60 9.84 7.44
CA TYR A 159 17.53 9.25 6.63
C TYR A 159 16.28 8.90 7.45
N ARG A 160 16.44 8.42 8.69
CA ARG A 160 15.31 8.22 9.60
C ARG A 160 14.55 9.52 9.86
N ASN A 161 15.24 10.66 9.90
CA ASN A 161 14.59 11.96 10.08
C ASN A 161 13.70 12.37 8.90
N LEU A 162 13.85 11.75 7.72
CA LEU A 162 12.97 11.98 6.56
C LEU A 162 11.69 11.15 6.60
N LEU A 163 11.59 10.16 7.51
CA LEU A 163 10.36 9.40 7.71
C LEU A 163 9.26 10.34 8.25
N ASN A 164 8.06 10.22 7.70
CA ASN A 164 7.09 11.30 7.73
C ASN A 164 6.33 11.46 9.07
N ARG A 165 6.60 10.63 10.10
CA ARG A 165 6.03 10.78 11.45
C ARG A 165 7.04 10.41 12.56
N ARG A 166 6.70 10.78 13.80
CA ARG A 166 7.53 10.70 15.02
C ARG A 166 6.72 10.02 16.11
N LEU A 167 6.86 8.71 16.26
CA LEU A 167 6.38 7.97 17.43
C LEU A 167 7.44 6.96 17.90
N PRO A 168 7.46 6.58 19.20
CA PRO A 168 8.63 5.96 19.81
C PRO A 168 8.93 4.57 19.24
N PHE A 169 10.22 4.35 19.05
CA PHE A 169 10.86 3.19 18.42
C PHE A 169 10.54 1.85 19.10
N LYS A 170 10.21 0.84 18.29
CA LYS A 170 10.63 -0.55 18.53
C LYS A 170 11.37 -1.04 17.29
N ILE A 171 12.69 -1.19 17.39
CA ILE A 171 13.49 -1.89 16.39
C ILE A 171 13.06 -3.35 16.42
N THR A 172 12.35 -3.81 15.39
CA THR A 172 12.21 -5.24 15.12
C THR A 172 13.44 -5.67 14.33
N LYS A 173 14.54 -5.98 15.02
CA LYS A 173 15.60 -6.80 14.41
C LYS A 173 15.00 -8.19 14.16
N ASN A 174 15.39 -8.79 13.03
CA ASN A 174 15.06 -10.15 12.56
C ASN A 174 13.92 -10.24 11.52
N HIS A 175 14.08 -9.61 10.35
CA HIS A 175 13.48 -10.19 9.16
C HIS A 175 14.42 -11.29 8.61
N PRO A 176 13.93 -12.50 8.28
CA PRO A 176 14.78 -13.58 7.77
C PRO A 176 15.49 -13.25 6.44
N LYS A 177 15.09 -12.16 5.76
CA LYS A 177 15.66 -11.69 4.49
C LYS A 177 16.69 -10.54 4.61
N GLY A 178 17.16 -10.14 5.81
CA GLY A 178 18.31 -9.22 5.99
C GLY A 178 18.15 -8.10 7.05
N ASN A 179 19.10 -7.16 7.06
CA ASN A 179 19.12 -5.99 7.96
C ASN A 179 18.06 -4.94 7.55
N MET A 180 16.82 -5.16 7.99
CA MET A 180 15.70 -4.26 7.74
C MET A 180 15.23 -3.61 9.04
N ALA A 181 15.01 -2.30 9.02
CA ALA A 181 14.33 -1.60 10.10
C ALA A 181 12.93 -1.22 9.61
N PHE A 182 11.93 -1.96 10.07
CA PHE A 182 10.55 -1.57 9.87
C PHE A 182 10.09 -0.69 11.02
N GLU A 183 9.51 0.43 10.68
CA GLU A 183 8.86 1.33 11.62
C GLU A 183 7.35 1.26 11.38
N ASN A 184 6.53 1.64 12.37
CA ASN A 184 5.07 1.62 12.22
C ASN A 184 4.59 2.55 11.08
N GLU A 185 5.45 3.44 10.59
CA GLU A 185 5.12 4.61 9.76
C GLU A 185 5.91 4.65 8.43
N GLY A 186 6.72 3.64 8.17
CA GLY A 186 7.63 3.57 7.02
C GLY A 186 8.67 2.47 7.18
N ALA A 187 9.45 2.22 6.13
CA ALA A 187 10.57 1.28 6.19
C ALA A 187 11.86 2.01 5.86
N PHE A 188 12.92 1.75 6.63
CA PHE A 188 14.28 2.11 6.22
C PHE A 188 15.07 0.83 5.98
N CYS A 189 15.51 0.65 4.73
CA CYS A 189 16.22 -0.52 4.28
C CYS A 189 17.57 -0.13 3.72
N PHE A 190 18.59 -0.86 4.16
CA PHE A 190 19.97 -0.61 3.78
C PHE A 190 20.52 -1.81 3.02
N ILE A 191 21.00 -1.59 1.79
CA ILE A 191 21.55 -2.63 0.93
C ILE A 191 23.05 -2.39 0.75
N SER A 192 23.86 -3.22 1.42
CA SER A 192 25.32 -3.16 1.34
C SER A 192 25.88 -3.79 0.06
N TYR A 193 27.00 -3.24 -0.40
CA TYR A 193 27.77 -3.78 -1.51
C TYR A 193 28.24 -5.24 -1.23
N PRO A 194 28.24 -6.14 -2.24
CA PRO A 194 27.70 -5.94 -3.59
C PRO A 194 26.16 -5.91 -3.56
N GLN A 195 25.53 -4.93 -4.20
CA GLN A 195 24.08 -4.88 -4.31
C GLN A 195 23.65 -5.65 -5.57
N THR A 196 22.85 -6.71 -5.39
CA THR A 196 22.34 -7.54 -6.48
C THR A 196 20.85 -7.29 -6.68
N LYS A 197 20.33 -7.64 -7.86
CA LYS A 197 18.88 -7.61 -8.15
C LYS A 197 18.09 -8.41 -7.12
N ASP A 198 18.59 -9.57 -6.70
CA ASP A 198 17.92 -10.39 -5.66
C ASP A 198 17.83 -9.67 -4.31
N LYS A 199 18.89 -8.96 -3.88
CA LYS A 199 18.86 -8.23 -2.60
C LYS A 199 17.79 -7.16 -2.57
N ILE A 200 17.66 -6.40 -3.66
CA ILE A 200 16.65 -5.34 -3.76
C ILE A 200 15.25 -5.89 -4.01
N ILE A 201 15.11 -7.00 -4.75
CA ILE A 201 13.84 -7.72 -4.89
C ILE A 201 13.37 -8.23 -3.52
N ASN A 202 14.25 -8.86 -2.74
CA ASN A 202 13.92 -9.33 -1.39
C ASN A 202 13.54 -8.18 -0.45
N THR A 203 14.22 -7.04 -0.56
CA THR A 203 13.88 -5.83 0.20
C THR A 203 12.50 -5.30 -0.20
N MET A 204 12.23 -5.23 -1.50
CA MET A 204 10.95 -4.78 -2.01
C MET A 204 9.81 -5.73 -1.63
N ASP A 205 10.05 -7.05 -1.69
CA ASP A 205 9.11 -8.07 -1.27
C ASP A 205 8.76 -7.93 0.21
N SER A 206 9.75 -7.74 1.07
CA SER A 206 9.54 -7.49 2.49
C SER A 206 8.76 -6.20 2.78
N ILE A 207 8.99 -5.13 2.03
CA ILE A 207 8.18 -3.90 2.10
C ILE A 207 6.75 -4.18 1.61
N ALA A 208 6.60 -4.88 0.48
CA ALA A 208 5.31 -5.24 -0.10
C ALA A 208 4.47 -6.10 0.87
N GLU A 209 5.05 -7.18 1.39
CA GLU A 209 4.45 -8.10 2.36
C GLU A 209 3.92 -7.36 3.58
N LYS A 210 4.69 -6.37 4.08
CA LYS A 210 4.29 -5.62 5.25
C LYS A 210 3.22 -4.58 4.94
N TYR A 211 3.38 -3.75 3.90
CA TYR A 211 2.60 -2.50 3.76
C TYR A 211 1.61 -2.46 2.59
N PHE A 212 1.68 -3.40 1.66
CA PHE A 212 0.96 -3.29 0.37
C PHE A 212 0.15 -4.53 -0.01
N LEU A 213 0.48 -5.70 0.54
CA LEU A 213 -0.30 -6.92 0.28
C LEU A 213 -1.62 -6.91 1.05
N PRO A 214 -2.72 -7.31 0.41
CA PRO A 214 -4.03 -7.35 1.06
C PRO A 214 -4.07 -8.40 2.17
N TYR A 215 -4.96 -8.22 3.14
CA TYR A 215 -5.17 -9.21 4.20
C TYR A 215 -5.91 -10.42 3.65
N LYS A 216 -5.38 -11.62 3.89
CA LYS A 216 -6.11 -12.86 3.65
C LYS A 216 -7.14 -13.06 4.77
N SER A 217 -8.38 -13.28 4.38
CA SER A 217 -9.52 -13.40 5.28
C SER A 217 -10.46 -14.52 4.84
N THR A 218 -11.38 -14.89 5.72
CA THR A 218 -12.48 -15.82 5.42
C THR A 218 -13.81 -15.12 5.68
N LEU A 219 -14.64 -15.05 4.64
CA LEU A 219 -16.02 -14.58 4.74
C LEU A 219 -16.94 -15.78 4.97
N LEU A 220 -17.72 -15.73 6.04
CA LEU A 220 -18.69 -16.75 6.43
C LEU A 220 -20.11 -16.23 6.18
N CYS A 221 -20.93 -17.04 5.53
CA CYS A 221 -22.36 -16.80 5.37
C CYS A 221 -23.10 -18.10 5.69
N GLY A 222 -23.49 -18.27 6.96
CA GLY A 222 -24.00 -19.54 7.46
C GLY A 222 -22.94 -20.65 7.38
N GLN A 223 -23.19 -21.67 6.57
CA GLN A 223 -22.24 -22.79 6.35
C GLN A 223 -21.32 -22.58 5.13
N ILE A 224 -21.46 -21.45 4.43
CA ILE A 224 -20.62 -21.14 3.26
C ILE A 224 -19.35 -20.43 3.74
N PHE A 225 -18.20 -20.91 3.27
CA PHE A 225 -16.88 -20.38 3.56
C PHE A 225 -16.27 -19.84 2.26
N LEU A 226 -16.00 -18.55 2.20
CA LEU A 226 -15.40 -17.90 1.03
C LEU A 226 -14.03 -17.35 1.40
N PRO A 227 -12.94 -17.81 0.75
CA PRO A 227 -11.64 -17.21 0.93
C PRO A 227 -11.63 -15.85 0.23
N VAL A 228 -11.30 -14.78 0.96
CA VAL A 228 -11.36 -13.41 0.45
C VAL A 228 -10.08 -12.64 0.79
N VAL A 229 -9.80 -11.61 0.02
CA VAL A 229 -8.74 -10.63 0.29
C VAL A 229 -9.33 -9.26 0.59
N ILE A 230 -8.72 -8.54 1.52
CA ILE A 230 -9.19 -7.24 2.02
C ILE A 230 -8.15 -6.16 1.76
N TYR A 231 -8.60 -5.05 1.16
CA TYR A 231 -7.74 -3.95 0.72
C TYR A 231 -8.41 -2.58 1.00
N PRO A 232 -7.71 -1.48 1.31
CA PRO A 232 -6.27 -1.36 1.48
C PRO A 232 -5.78 -1.91 2.81
N THR A 233 -4.48 -2.18 2.88
CA THR A 233 -3.77 -2.56 4.10
C THR A 233 -3.64 -1.33 5.00
N ILE A 234 -4.17 -1.39 6.22
CA ILE A 234 -4.16 -0.29 7.19
C ILE A 234 -3.35 -0.70 8.41
N HIS A 235 -2.20 -0.07 8.61
CA HIS A 235 -1.44 -0.20 9.86
C HIS A 235 -1.90 0.90 10.81
N THR A 236 -2.51 0.51 11.94
CA THR A 236 -3.06 1.47 12.90
C THR A 236 -2.01 1.95 13.87
N ILE A 237 -2.26 3.14 14.41
CA ILE A 237 -1.40 3.80 15.40
C ILE A 237 -1.82 3.41 16.83
N ASP A 238 -3.07 2.94 16.99
CA ASP A 238 -3.69 2.66 18.29
C ASP A 238 -3.45 1.21 18.79
N GLY A 239 -2.55 0.47 18.14
CA GLY A 239 -2.21 -0.91 18.49
C GLY A 239 -3.26 -1.95 18.09
N GLU A 240 -4.31 -1.55 17.37
CA GLU A 240 -5.33 -2.46 16.84
C GLU A 240 -4.77 -3.21 15.63
N ASP A 241 -4.61 -4.52 15.78
CA ASP A 241 -4.22 -5.38 14.66
C ASP A 241 -5.42 -5.59 13.73
N VAL A 242 -5.54 -4.72 12.73
CA VAL A 242 -6.62 -4.78 11.72
C VAL A 242 -6.61 -6.13 11.02
N GLN A 243 -5.43 -6.72 10.78
CA GLN A 243 -5.32 -8.02 10.10
C GLN A 243 -6.00 -9.12 10.91
N GLU A 244 -5.77 -9.17 12.23
CA GLU A 244 -6.46 -10.13 13.11
C GLU A 244 -7.95 -9.80 13.23
N LEU A 245 -8.31 -8.51 13.35
CA LEU A 245 -9.72 -8.08 13.42
C LEU A 245 -10.55 -8.57 12.23
N VAL A 246 -10.01 -8.47 11.02
CA VAL A 246 -10.70 -8.81 9.77
C VAL A 246 -10.41 -10.22 9.27
N LYS A 247 -9.69 -11.05 10.05
CA LYS A 247 -9.27 -12.40 9.66
C LYS A 247 -10.44 -13.34 9.38
N VAL A 248 -11.52 -13.19 10.14
CA VAL A 248 -12.78 -13.93 9.96
C VAL A 248 -13.93 -12.94 10.03
N ILE A 249 -14.74 -12.92 8.98
CA ILE A 249 -15.89 -12.03 8.84
C ILE A 249 -17.14 -12.90 8.77
N SER A 250 -18.04 -12.78 9.74
CA SER A 250 -19.25 -13.60 9.80
C SER A 250 -20.48 -12.76 9.50
N ILE A 251 -21.11 -12.98 8.34
CA ILE A 251 -22.41 -12.37 8.03
C ILE A 251 -23.46 -12.96 8.97
N VAL A 252 -24.16 -12.10 9.70
CA VAL A 252 -25.17 -12.46 10.68
C VAL A 252 -26.58 -12.07 10.25
N GLU A 253 -26.72 -11.04 9.42
CA GLU A 253 -28.03 -10.54 9.00
C GLU A 253 -27.94 -9.80 7.65
N PHE A 254 -29.08 -9.71 6.96
CA PHE A 254 -29.26 -8.84 5.80
C PHE A 254 -30.34 -7.81 6.10
N VAL A 255 -29.98 -6.52 6.01
CA VAL A 255 -30.90 -5.42 6.29
C VAL A 255 -30.99 -4.44 5.12
N SER A 256 -31.95 -3.53 5.19
CA SER A 256 -32.06 -2.43 4.22
C SER A 256 -30.82 -1.54 4.25
N LYS A 257 -30.35 -1.11 3.08
CA LYS A 257 -29.21 -0.17 2.97
C LYS A 257 -29.42 1.14 3.74
N ASN A 258 -30.68 1.52 3.99
CA ASN A 258 -31.01 2.73 4.75
C ASN A 258 -30.75 2.61 6.25
N SER A 259 -30.58 1.40 6.79
CA SER A 259 -30.45 1.18 8.24
C SER A 259 -29.15 1.74 8.85
N PHE A 260 -28.13 2.03 8.04
CA PHE A 260 -26.81 2.50 8.50
C PHE A 260 -26.42 3.86 7.89
N ARG A 261 -27.40 4.62 7.40
CA ARG A 261 -27.13 5.91 6.75
C ARG A 261 -26.70 6.96 7.79
N GLY A 262 -25.48 7.47 7.66
CA GLY A 262 -24.94 8.51 8.54
C GLY A 262 -24.13 7.99 9.73
N GLU A 263 -24.02 6.66 9.87
CA GLU A 263 -23.23 6.04 10.92
C GLU A 263 -21.71 6.31 10.74
N PRO A 264 -20.98 6.68 11.79
CA PRO A 264 -19.56 6.97 11.70
C PRO A 264 -18.75 5.68 11.49
N SER A 265 -18.08 5.59 10.34
CA SER A 265 -17.17 4.50 10.00
C SER A 265 -15.75 4.77 10.49
N ARG A 266 -15.08 3.75 11.04
CA ARG A 266 -13.63 3.75 11.34
C ARG A 266 -12.80 3.50 10.08
N TYR A 267 -13.14 2.44 9.38
CA TYR A 267 -12.39 1.97 8.21
C TYR A 267 -13.36 1.59 7.09
N ARG A 268 -12.88 1.74 5.85
CA ARG A 268 -13.58 1.24 4.67
C ARG A 268 -12.58 0.53 3.76
N PHE A 269 -12.93 -0.69 3.40
CA PHE A 269 -12.14 -1.60 2.60
C PHE A 269 -12.94 -2.07 1.37
N TRP A 270 -12.25 -2.74 0.48
CA TRP A 270 -12.75 -3.59 -0.57
C TRP A 270 -12.48 -5.04 -0.19
N ILE A 271 -13.44 -5.90 -0.50
CA ILE A 271 -13.33 -7.36 -0.40
C ILE A 271 -13.41 -7.94 -1.80
N PHE A 272 -12.44 -8.78 -2.13
CA PHE A 272 -12.39 -9.57 -3.37
C PHE A 272 -12.29 -11.05 -3.02
N LEU A 273 -12.66 -11.91 -3.95
CA LEU A 273 -12.39 -13.34 -3.82
C LEU A 273 -10.87 -13.59 -3.91
N ASP A 274 -10.35 -14.50 -3.09
CA ASP A 274 -8.94 -14.91 -3.12
C ASP A 274 -8.71 -15.98 -4.20
N ASP A 275 -8.26 -15.55 -5.38
CA ASP A 275 -8.03 -16.41 -6.55
C ASP A 275 -6.72 -17.23 -6.50
N ASP A 276 -5.91 -17.11 -5.43
CA ASP A 276 -4.64 -17.86 -5.32
C ASP A 276 -4.84 -19.35 -5.00
N ARG A 277 -6.06 -19.80 -4.64
CA ARG A 277 -6.35 -21.20 -4.28
C ARG A 277 -6.86 -21.97 -5.51
N ASN A 278 -6.00 -22.76 -6.15
CA ASN A 278 -6.27 -23.41 -7.44
C ASN A 278 -7.30 -24.55 -7.41
N ASP A 279 -7.65 -25.12 -6.25
CA ASP A 279 -8.30 -26.44 -6.24
C ASP A 279 -9.84 -26.42 -6.15
N ILE A 280 -10.49 -25.26 -5.91
CA ILE A 280 -11.96 -25.15 -5.74
C ILE A 280 -12.48 -23.79 -6.27
N LYS A 281 -12.08 -23.39 -7.48
CA LYS A 281 -12.34 -22.02 -7.98
C LYS A 281 -13.78 -21.76 -8.43
N GLU A 282 -14.43 -22.72 -9.07
CA GLU A 282 -15.73 -22.46 -9.73
C GLU A 282 -16.86 -22.22 -8.73
N ASN A 283 -17.00 -23.07 -7.71
CA ASN A 283 -18.09 -22.96 -6.74
C ASN A 283 -18.00 -21.68 -5.89
N TYR A 284 -16.80 -21.28 -5.46
CA TYR A 284 -16.64 -20.06 -4.65
C TYR A 284 -16.94 -18.80 -5.45
N ASN A 285 -16.57 -18.76 -6.73
CA ASN A 285 -16.89 -17.62 -7.58
C ASN A 285 -18.41 -17.49 -7.76
N GLU A 286 -19.12 -18.59 -8.00
CA GLU A 286 -20.58 -18.58 -8.11
C GLU A 286 -21.23 -18.08 -6.80
N TYR A 287 -20.86 -18.62 -5.64
CA TYR A 287 -21.42 -18.16 -4.36
C TYR A 287 -21.12 -16.68 -4.07
N PHE A 288 -19.90 -16.24 -4.32
CA PHE A 288 -19.50 -14.84 -4.13
C PHE A 288 -20.28 -13.92 -5.08
N HIS A 289 -20.45 -14.32 -6.33
CA HIS A 289 -21.21 -13.57 -7.33
C HIS A 289 -22.71 -13.54 -7.03
N VAL A 290 -23.29 -14.65 -6.56
CA VAL A 290 -24.70 -14.70 -6.14
C VAL A 290 -24.93 -13.76 -4.95
N LEU A 291 -24.07 -13.79 -3.93
CA LEU A 291 -24.15 -12.84 -2.82
C LEU A 291 -24.08 -11.39 -3.33
N TRP A 292 -23.19 -11.12 -4.28
CA TRP A 292 -23.03 -9.81 -4.90
C TRP A 292 -24.29 -9.34 -5.62
N LEU A 293 -24.89 -10.21 -6.44
CA LEU A 293 -26.13 -9.91 -7.15
C LEU A 293 -27.30 -9.70 -6.18
N SER A 294 -27.42 -10.52 -5.14
CA SER A 294 -28.50 -10.41 -4.15
C SER A 294 -28.44 -9.07 -3.40
N LEU A 295 -27.26 -8.66 -2.91
CA LEU A 295 -27.11 -7.36 -2.24
C LEU A 295 -27.43 -6.19 -3.19
N ARG A 296 -27.00 -6.28 -4.45
CA ARG A 296 -27.22 -5.24 -5.46
C ARG A 296 -28.70 -5.12 -5.85
N ASN A 297 -29.35 -6.23 -6.16
CA ASN A 297 -30.71 -6.24 -6.71
C ASN A 297 -31.77 -5.96 -5.64
N GLU A 298 -31.54 -6.40 -4.40
CA GLU A 298 -32.49 -6.22 -3.30
C GLU A 298 -32.27 -4.92 -2.51
N ASN A 299 -31.28 -4.11 -2.89
CA ASN A 299 -30.87 -2.89 -2.17
C ASN A 299 -30.63 -3.15 -0.67
N ARG A 300 -29.97 -4.28 -0.39
CA ARG A 300 -29.63 -4.73 0.96
C ARG A 300 -28.15 -4.56 1.25
N ILE A 301 -27.83 -4.58 2.53
CA ILE A 301 -26.47 -4.72 3.02
C ILE A 301 -26.41 -5.95 3.92
N ALA A 302 -25.27 -6.61 3.95
CA ALA A 302 -24.99 -7.67 4.90
C ALA A 302 -24.34 -7.06 6.15
N VAL A 303 -24.88 -7.35 7.33
CA VAL A 303 -24.28 -7.03 8.62
C VAL A 303 -23.37 -8.20 8.99
N ALA A 304 -22.13 -7.88 9.37
CA ALA A 304 -21.13 -8.85 9.75
C ALA A 304 -20.58 -8.59 11.14
N TRP A 305 -20.33 -9.66 11.89
CA TRP A 305 -19.52 -9.65 13.09
C TRP A 305 -18.07 -9.96 12.78
N LEU A 306 -17.20 -9.21 13.46
CA LEU A 306 -15.76 -9.36 13.48
C LEU A 306 -15.33 -9.82 14.88
N GLN A 307 -14.02 -9.98 15.07
CA GLN A 307 -13.48 -10.19 16.40
C GLN A 307 -13.81 -9.02 17.35
N ASP A 308 -13.74 -9.30 18.65
CA ASP A 308 -13.96 -8.34 19.73
C ASP A 308 -15.33 -7.64 19.69
N ASN A 309 -16.39 -8.31 19.24
CA ASN A 309 -17.74 -7.76 19.13
C ASN A 309 -17.80 -6.47 18.29
N THR A 310 -16.89 -6.31 17.34
CA THR A 310 -16.94 -5.22 16.37
C THR A 310 -17.88 -5.62 15.24
N PHE A 311 -18.72 -4.70 14.78
CA PHE A 311 -19.60 -4.94 13.64
C PHE A 311 -19.16 -4.16 12.41
N ALA A 312 -19.50 -4.70 11.26
CA ALA A 312 -19.23 -4.13 9.97
C ALA A 312 -20.39 -4.36 9.01
N THR A 313 -20.40 -3.65 7.90
CA THR A 313 -21.33 -3.87 6.81
C THR A 313 -20.60 -4.21 5.53
N ILE A 314 -21.21 -5.07 4.73
CA ILE A 314 -20.79 -5.44 3.39
C ILE A 314 -21.87 -4.95 2.43
N GLU A 315 -21.47 -4.14 1.47
CA GLU A 315 -22.38 -3.56 0.48
C GLU A 315 -21.79 -3.56 -0.92
N VAL A 316 -22.65 -3.44 -1.92
CA VAL A 316 -22.27 -3.27 -3.33
C VAL A 316 -22.52 -1.83 -3.75
N SER A 317 -21.71 -1.33 -4.70
CA SER A 317 -21.96 -0.03 -5.33
C SER A 317 -23.33 0.00 -5.97
N THR A 318 -24.14 1.00 -5.62
CA THR A 318 -25.48 1.22 -6.21
C THR A 318 -25.48 2.24 -7.33
N THR A 319 -24.34 2.90 -7.62
CA THR A 319 -24.24 3.79 -8.78
C THR A 319 -24.31 2.94 -10.05
N PRO A 320 -25.22 3.26 -11.00
CA PRO A 320 -25.05 2.78 -12.36
C PRO A 320 -23.69 3.28 -12.84
N GLU A 321 -22.92 2.42 -13.51
CA GLU A 321 -21.70 2.84 -14.19
C GLU A 321 -22.07 3.87 -15.27
N ASN A 322 -22.07 5.14 -14.90
CA ASN A 322 -22.20 6.22 -15.87
C ASN A 322 -20.97 6.15 -16.77
N ARG A 323 -21.21 5.72 -18.01
CA ARG A 323 -20.30 5.82 -19.15
C ARG A 323 -19.91 7.29 -19.38
N THR A 324 -18.95 7.77 -18.63
CA THR A 324 -18.18 8.97 -18.96
C THR A 324 -16.78 8.79 -18.37
N ASN A 325 -15.85 8.44 -19.27
CA ASN A 325 -14.40 8.35 -19.08
C ASN A 325 -13.87 7.20 -18.20
N GLN A 326 -14.49 6.02 -18.27
CA GLN A 326 -13.81 4.76 -17.93
C GLN A 326 -13.00 4.31 -19.15
N THR A 327 -11.71 4.64 -19.19
CA THR A 327 -10.75 3.72 -19.79
C THR A 327 -10.58 2.56 -18.81
N ASP A 328 -11.44 1.56 -19.01
CA ASP A 328 -11.29 0.12 -18.93
C ASP A 328 -10.50 -0.50 -17.75
N MET A 329 -11.20 -0.70 -16.64
CA MET A 329 -10.89 -1.76 -15.68
C MET A 329 -10.96 -3.14 -16.37
N SER A 330 -9.85 -3.60 -16.93
CA SER A 330 -9.64 -5.02 -17.22
C SER A 330 -8.81 -5.66 -16.11
N VAL A 331 -9.44 -5.90 -14.97
CA VAL A 331 -9.00 -6.95 -14.05
C VAL A 331 -10.08 -8.01 -14.09
N ALA A 332 -9.69 -9.21 -14.49
CA ALA A 332 -10.56 -10.36 -14.66
C ALA A 332 -11.50 -10.55 -13.45
N SER A 333 -12.78 -10.88 -13.72
CA SER A 333 -13.84 -11.27 -12.74
C SER A 333 -14.36 -10.25 -11.70
N GLY A 334 -14.36 -8.95 -12.03
CA GLY A 334 -15.47 -7.96 -11.90
C GLY A 334 -16.33 -7.75 -10.62
N SER A 335 -16.36 -8.62 -9.61
CA SER A 335 -17.21 -8.46 -8.42
C SER A 335 -16.39 -8.16 -7.17
N TYR A 336 -16.71 -7.06 -6.50
CA TYR A 336 -16.13 -6.69 -5.20
C TYR A 336 -17.19 -6.10 -4.27
N PHE A 337 -16.93 -6.15 -2.98
CA PHE A 337 -17.77 -5.51 -1.97
C PHE A 337 -17.05 -4.34 -1.31
N TYR A 338 -17.79 -3.31 -0.92
CA TYR A 338 -17.32 -2.38 0.09
C TYR A 338 -17.57 -2.98 1.46
N PHE A 339 -16.56 -2.93 2.32
CA PHE A 339 -16.60 -3.42 3.68
C PHE A 339 -16.31 -2.29 4.65
N THR A 340 -17.29 -1.91 5.46
CA THR A 340 -17.23 -0.74 6.33
C THR A 340 -17.26 -1.17 7.78
N VAL A 341 -16.20 -0.86 8.53
CA VAL A 341 -16.09 -1.13 9.97
C VAL A 341 -16.50 0.12 10.74
N TYR A 342 -17.38 -0.01 11.72
CA TYR A 342 -17.96 1.13 12.43
C TYR A 342 -17.31 1.40 13.79
N SER A 343 -17.44 2.64 14.26
CA SER A 343 -17.03 3.03 15.61
C SER A 343 -17.91 2.31 16.63
N ARG A 344 -17.31 1.78 17.70
CA ARG A 344 -17.87 0.80 18.66
C ARG A 344 -19.07 1.27 19.52
N ASN A 345 -19.87 2.21 19.04
CA ASN A 345 -21.01 2.82 19.72
C ASN A 345 -22.33 2.51 19.00
N ILE A 346 -22.58 1.24 18.68
CA ILE A 346 -23.98 0.82 18.52
C ILE A 346 -24.27 -0.25 19.55
N SER A 347 -25.03 0.18 20.56
CA SER A 347 -25.68 -0.67 21.54
C SER A 347 -26.43 -1.80 20.85
N SER A 348 -26.67 -2.85 21.60
CA SER A 348 -27.56 -3.99 21.35
C SER A 348 -28.94 -3.71 20.72
N ASP A 349 -29.28 -2.46 20.41
CA ASP A 349 -30.60 -2.02 19.99
C ASP A 349 -30.86 -2.20 18.49
N LEU A 350 -29.83 -2.26 17.64
CA LEU A 350 -30.02 -2.51 16.19
C LEU A 350 -30.50 -3.95 15.88
N LEU A 351 -30.29 -4.90 16.80
CA LEU A 351 -30.72 -6.30 16.66
C LEU A 351 -32.00 -6.60 17.45
N SER A 352 -32.69 -5.58 17.98
CA SER A 352 -33.96 -5.79 18.65
C SER A 352 -35.06 -6.08 17.63
N SER A 353 -35.45 -7.37 17.55
CA SER A 353 -36.54 -7.87 16.73
C SER A 353 -37.83 -7.04 16.89
N PRO A 354 -38.61 -6.79 15.82
CA PRO A 354 -39.91 -6.15 15.98
C PRO A 354 -40.78 -7.04 16.87
N THR A 355 -41.16 -6.51 18.02
CA THR A 355 -42.13 -7.16 18.90
C THR A 355 -43.43 -7.30 18.12
N VAL A 356 -43.75 -8.54 17.73
CA VAL A 356 -45.08 -8.90 17.24
C VAL A 356 -46.04 -8.66 18.40
N LYS A 357 -46.79 -7.56 18.33
CA LYS A 357 -47.95 -7.37 19.21
C LYS A 357 -49.06 -8.28 18.66
N SER A 358 -49.30 -9.35 19.41
CA SER A 358 -50.50 -10.19 19.38
C SER A 358 -51.77 -9.39 19.62
#